data_AF-A0A961K1D8-F1
#
_entry.id   AF-A0A961K1D8-F1
#
_cell.length_a   1.000
_cell.length_b   1.000
_cell.length_c   1.000
_cell.angle_alpha   90.00
_cell.angle_beta   90.00
_cell.angle_gamma   90.00
#
_symmetry.space_group_name_H-M   'P 1'
#
loop_
_entity.id
_entity.type
_entity.pdbx_description
1 polymer ?
#
loop_
_entity_poly.entity_id
_entity_poly.type
_entity_poly.pdbx_seq_one_letter_code
_entity_poly.pdbx_strand_id
1 'polypeptide(L)' 'MNERAIVVCATDARINERLVARGMDPMEGPCLTDVLHEAIGEKLTSREALRLWQPEKLARDPRVRAVLQRYLAAS' A
#
# COMPACT_ATOMS: atom_id res chain seq x y z
N MET A 1 15.01 12.11 -5.36
CA MET A 1 14.64 10.96 -6.22
C MET A 1 13.69 9.96 -5.56
N ASN A 2 13.75 9.72 -4.24
CA ASN A 2 12.99 8.63 -3.59
C ASN A 2 11.47 8.88 -3.44
N GLU A 3 11.01 10.13 -3.41
CA GLU A 3 9.61 10.44 -3.12
C GLU A 3 8.62 10.02 -4.21
N ARG A 4 9.00 10.17 -5.48
CA ARG A 4 8.15 9.74 -6.60
C ARG A 4 7.98 8.22 -6.62
N ALA A 5 9.02 7.46 -6.30
CA ALA A 5 8.98 6.00 -6.23
C ALA A 5 8.04 5.52 -5.10
N ILE A 6 8.08 6.18 -3.94
CA ILE A 6 7.18 5.87 -2.82
C ILE A 6 5.71 6.11 -3.20
N VAL A 7 5.40 7.21 -3.91
CA VAL A 7 4.03 7.50 -4.37
C VAL A 7 3.55 6.45 -5.37
N VAL A 8 4.42 6.01 -6.29
CA VAL A 8 4.10 4.93 -7.23
C VAL A 8 3.83 3.63 -6.48
N CYS A 9 4.71 3.21 -5.59
CA CYS A 9 4.53 2.00 -4.79
C CYS A 9 3.25 2.05 -3.93
N ALA A 10 2.92 3.19 -3.33
CA ALA A 10 1.65 3.39 -2.61
C ALA A 10 0.43 3.27 -3.53
N THR A 11 0.55 3.72 -4.78
CA THR A 11 -0.51 3.60 -5.79
C THR A 11 -0.69 2.15 -6.21
N ASP A 12 0.41 1.44 -6.47
CA ASP A 12 0.40 0.02 -6.84
C ASP A 12 -0.22 -0.83 -5.74
N ALA A 13 0.14 -0.59 -4.47
CA ALA A 13 -0.46 -1.27 -3.33
C ALA A 13 -1.98 -1.12 -3.28
N ARG A 14 -2.48 0.08 -3.61
CA ARG A 14 -3.92 0.37 -3.68
C ARG A 14 -4.58 -0.28 -4.90
N ILE A 15 -3.88 -0.42 -6.02
CA ILE A 15 -4.38 -1.14 -7.21
C ILE A 15 -4.47 -2.64 -6.91
N ASN A 16 -3.42 -3.24 -6.35
CA ASN A 16 -3.41 -4.64 -5.94
C ASN A 16 -4.55 -4.95 -4.98
N GLU A 17 -4.80 -4.08 -4.00
CA GLU A 17 -5.93 -4.24 -3.09
C GLU A 17 -7.30 -4.23 -3.82
N ARG A 18 -7.44 -3.44 -4.89
CA ARG A 18 -8.66 -3.44 -5.71
C ARG A 18 -8.81 -4.72 -6.52
N LEU A 19 -7.72 -5.30 -7.00
CA LEU A 19 -7.73 -6.59 -7.70
C LEU A 19 -8.20 -7.69 -6.76
N VAL A 20 -7.58 -7.78 -5.58
CA VAL A 20 -7.95 -8.74 -4.53
C VAL A 20 -9.41 -8.57 -4.11
N ALA A 21 -9.87 -7.33 -3.88
CA ALA A 21 -11.26 -7.05 -3.53
C ALA A 21 -12.29 -7.49 -4.61
N ARG A 22 -11.83 -7.68 -5.85
CA ARG A 22 -12.63 -8.18 -6.98
C ARG A 22 -12.47 -9.68 -7.21
N GLY A 23 -11.71 -10.38 -6.36
CA GLY A 23 -11.39 -11.79 -6.51
C GLY A 23 -10.38 -12.06 -7.63
N MET A 24 -9.57 -11.07 -8.00
CA MET A 24 -8.50 -11.20 -8.99
C MET A 24 -7.15 -11.34 -8.28
N ASP A 25 -6.19 -11.97 -8.96
CA ASP A 25 -4.82 -12.04 -8.46
C ASP A 25 -4.16 -10.66 -8.47
N PRO A 26 -3.40 -10.29 -7.41
CA PRO A 26 -2.63 -9.06 -7.39
C PRO A 26 -1.46 -9.14 -8.38
N MET A 27 -0.99 -7.98 -8.83
CA MET A 27 0.27 -7.88 -9.56
C MET A 27 1.44 -8.02 -8.57
N GLU A 28 2.67 -8.12 -9.10
CA GLU A 28 3.87 -8.08 -8.29
C GLU A 28 3.94 -6.81 -7.43
N GLY A 29 4.34 -6.98 -6.17
CA GLY A 29 4.37 -5.92 -5.16
C GLY A 29 3.36 -6.09 -4.03
N PRO A 30 3.34 -5.16 -3.06
CA PRO A 30 2.51 -5.30 -1.87
C PRO A 30 1.03 -5.03 -2.14
N CYS A 31 0.15 -5.49 -1.24
CA CYS A 31 -1.24 -5.02 -1.14
C CYS A 31 -1.36 -3.92 -0.08
N LEU A 32 -2.38 -3.06 -0.21
CA LEU A 32 -2.60 -1.93 0.70
C LEU A 32 -2.82 -2.40 2.15
N THR A 33 -3.62 -3.44 2.35
CA THR A 33 -3.94 -3.98 3.68
C THR A 33 -2.70 -4.55 4.37
N ASP A 34 -1.79 -5.19 3.63
CA ASP A 34 -0.53 -5.69 4.16
C ASP A 34 0.39 -4.54 4.60
N VAL A 35 0.52 -3.51 3.75
CA VAL A 35 1.30 -2.31 4.06
C VAL A 35 0.76 -1.62 5.32
N LEU A 36 -0.56 -1.49 5.44
CA LEU A 36 -1.19 -0.87 6.61
C LEU A 36 -1.03 -1.74 7.85
N HIS A 37 -1.19 -3.06 7.74
CA HIS A 37 -0.98 -3.96 8.86
C HIS A 37 0.44 -3.88 9.40
N GLU A 38 1.44 -3.85 8.52
CA GLU A 38 2.84 -3.71 8.91
C GLU A 38 3.18 -2.32 9.46
N ALA A 39 2.58 -1.26 8.89
CA ALA A 39 2.90 0.12 9.27
C ALA A 39 2.23 0.56 10.58
N ILE A 40 0.99 0.14 10.82
CA ILE A 40 0.17 0.64 11.93
C ILE A 40 -0.43 -0.46 12.81
N GLY A 41 -0.20 -1.74 12.48
CA GLY A 41 -0.72 -2.89 13.25
C GLY A 41 -2.20 -3.18 13.02
N GLU A 42 -2.91 -2.36 12.23
CA GLU A 42 -4.34 -2.52 11.99
C GLU A 42 -4.60 -3.54 10.90
N LYS A 43 -5.47 -4.52 11.19
CA LYS A 43 -5.95 -5.47 10.19
C LYS A 43 -7.27 -4.99 9.61
N LEU A 44 -7.18 -4.30 8.47
CA LEU A 44 -8.33 -3.77 7.76
C LEU A 44 -8.80 -4.74 6.68
N THR A 45 -10.10 -4.77 6.40
CA THR A 45 -10.60 -5.38 5.18
C THR A 45 -10.24 -4.53 3.96
N SER A 46 -10.19 -5.12 2.77
CA SER A 46 -9.93 -4.41 1.52
C SER A 46 -10.88 -3.22 1.32
N ARG A 47 -12.15 -3.39 1.68
CA ARG A 47 -13.16 -2.34 1.58
C ARG A 47 -12.86 -1.15 2.50
N GLU A 48 -12.45 -1.42 3.74
CA GLU A 48 -12.11 -0.38 4.71
C GLU A 48 -10.82 0.34 4.32
N ALA A 49 -9.78 -0.42 3.98
CA ALA A 49 -8.49 0.13 3.55
C ALA A 49 -8.66 1.06 2.34
N LEU A 50 -9.41 0.62 1.32
CA LEU A 50 -9.65 1.41 0.11
C LEU A 50 -10.47 2.68 0.39
N ARG A 51 -11.40 2.65 1.35
CA ARG A 51 -12.21 3.82 1.73
C ARG A 51 -11.41 4.84 2.55
N LEU A 52 -10.58 4.38 3.49
CA LEU A 52 -9.92 5.24 4.47
C LEU A 52 -8.60 5.84 3.97
N TRP A 53 -7.85 5.10 3.13
CA TRP A 53 -6.46 5.41 2.80
C TRP A 53 -6.25 5.77 1.33
N GLN A 54 -6.42 7.06 1.01
CA GLN A 54 -6.09 7.60 -0.32
C GLN A 54 -4.57 7.67 -0.54
N PRO A 55 -4.08 7.63 -1.81
CA PRO A 55 -2.65 7.66 -2.13
C PRO A 55 -1.90 8.82 -1.47
N GLU A 56 -2.52 10.00 -1.40
CA GLU A 56 -1.92 11.19 -0.80
C GLU A 56 -1.75 11.05 0.72
N LYS A 57 -2.68 10.35 1.39
CA LYS A 57 -2.56 10.03 2.83
C LYS A 57 -1.48 8.97 3.06
N LEU A 58 -1.45 7.93 2.23
CA LEU A 58 -0.44 6.87 2.29
C LEU A 58 0.97 7.41 2.12
N ALA A 59 1.18 8.24 1.10
CA ALA A 59 2.49 8.80 0.80
C ALA A 59 2.97 9.83 1.83
N ARG A 60 2.09 10.34 2.72
CA ARG A 60 2.44 11.31 3.76
C ARG A 60 2.63 10.67 5.14
N ASP A 61 2.09 9.48 5.40
CA ASP A 61 2.30 8.80 6.69
C ASP A 61 3.73 8.23 6.77
N PRO A 62 4.56 8.68 7.73
CA PRO A 62 5.97 8.28 7.80
C PRO A 62 6.16 6.77 8.08
N ARG A 63 5.21 6.11 8.76
CA ARG A 63 5.27 4.67 9.03
C ARG A 63 5.01 3.87 7.76
N VAL A 64 3.99 4.29 6.99
CA VAL A 64 3.69 3.70 5.69
C VAL A 64 4.86 3.89 4.73
N ARG A 65 5.45 5.09 4.67
CA ARG A 65 6.64 5.36 3.85
C ARG A 65 7.80 4.43 4.18
N ALA A 66 8.06 4.17 5.46
CA ALA A 66 9.13 3.27 5.88
C ALA A 66 8.90 1.82 5.41
N VAL A 67 7.65 1.34 5.46
CA VAL A 67 7.29 0.02 4.93
C VAL A 67 7.47 -0.03 3.41
N LEU A 68 6.92 0.94 2.68
CA LEU A 68 7.03 1.00 1.21
C LEU A 68 8.50 1.08 0.74
N GLN A 69 9.36 1.78 1.49
CA GLN A 69 10.79 1.83 1.19
C GLN A 69 11.47 0.46 1.31
N ARG A 70 11.04 -0.40 2.24
CA ARG A 70 11.55 -1.77 2.33
C ARG A 70 11.13 -2.61 1.14
N TYR A 71 9.88 -2.50 0.70
CA TYR A 71 9.42 -3.18 -0.52
C TYR A 71 10.22 -2.74 -1.75
N LEU A 72 10.43 -1.43 -1.93
CA LEU A 72 11.24 -0.89 -3.03
C LEU A 72 12.71 -1.33 -3.00
N ALA A 73 13.25 -1.67 -1.83
CA ALA A 73 14.62 -2.16 -1.70
C ALA A 73 14.73 -3.69 -1.87
N ALA A 74 13.61 -4.41 -1.80
CA ALA A 74 13.52 -5.86 -1.93
C ALA A 74 13.11 -6.30 -3.35
N SER A 75 12.57 -5.38 -4.16
CA SER A 75 12.30 -5.53 -5.60
C SER A 75 13.53 -5.19 -6.43
#